data_AF-A0AAD7W0T1-F1
#
_entry.id   AF-A0AAD7W0T1-F1
#
_cell.length_a   1.000
_cell.length_b   1.000
_cell.length_c   1.000
_cell.angle_alpha   90.00
_cell.angle_beta   90.00
_cell.angle_gamma   90.00
#
_symmetry.space_group_name_H-M   'P 1'
#
loop_
_entity.id
_entity.type
_entity.pdbx_description
1 polymer ?
#
loop_
_entity_poly.entity_id
_entity_poly.type
_entity_poly.pdbx_seq_one_letter_code
_entity_poly.pdbx_strand_id
1 'polypeptide(L)'
;MLVCQFGGMLRWVTLLSGLVECLCFAGIAFGWASMAVILKREGYFSDLCINTTGANSSVYTDCSGQDEQLSLVFTIASMMSRFITLPNGFFFDHFGTMTTRILAM
;
A
#
# COMPACT_ATOMS: atom_id res chain seq x y z
N MET A 1 9.97 -2.87 -39.01
CA MET A 1 10.12 -1.54 -38.37
C MET A 1 9.15 -1.31 -37.19
N LEU A 2 7.95 -1.91 -37.17
CA LEU A 2 7.00 -1.76 -36.04
C LEU A 2 7.44 -2.42 -34.71
N VAL A 3 8.28 -3.47 -34.78
CA VAL A 3 8.91 -4.10 -33.58
C VAL A 3 9.79 -3.11 -32.79
N CYS A 4 10.40 -2.10 -33.44
CA CYS A 4 11.20 -1.08 -32.74
C CYS A 4 10.35 0.00 -32.04
N GLN A 5 9.15 0.30 -32.53
CA GLN A 5 8.29 1.33 -31.93
C GLN A 5 7.52 0.77 -30.71
N PHE A 6 7.12 -0.50 -30.78
CA PHE A 6 6.40 -1.17 -29.69
C PHE A 6 7.30 -1.53 -28.49
N GLY A 7 8.58 -1.83 -28.75
CA GLY A 7 9.58 -2.05 -27.69
C GLY A 7 9.84 -0.82 -26.83
N GLY A 8 9.61 0.40 -27.35
CA GLY A 8 9.68 1.64 -26.57
C GLY A 8 8.56 1.74 -25.55
N MET A 9 7.31 1.56 -25.98
CA MET A 9 6.14 1.71 -25.11
C MET A 9 6.16 0.70 -23.97
N LEU A 10 6.35 -0.60 -24.26
CA LEU A 10 6.40 -1.66 -23.23
C LEU A 10 7.49 -1.38 -22.18
N ARG A 11 8.66 -0.89 -22.61
CA ARG A 11 9.77 -0.52 -21.74
C ARG A 11 9.44 0.65 -20.82
N TRP A 12 8.76 1.68 -21.33
CA TRP A 12 8.27 2.79 -20.50
C TRP A 12 7.20 2.33 -19.50
N VAL A 13 6.30 1.44 -19.90
CA VAL A 13 5.27 0.94 -18.98
C VAL A 13 5.93 0.12 -17.85
N THR A 14 6.87 -0.78 -18.13
CA THR A 14 7.57 -1.56 -17.10
C THR A 14 8.39 -0.68 -16.15
N LEU A 15 8.99 0.39 -16.66
CA LEU A 15 9.67 1.38 -15.82
C LEU A 15 8.68 2.14 -14.93
N LEU A 16 7.54 2.55 -15.48
CA LEU A 16 6.49 3.23 -14.73
C LEU A 16 5.89 2.32 -13.66
N SER A 17 5.62 1.04 -13.94
CA SER A 17 5.07 0.10 -12.97
C SER A 17 6.05 -0.14 -11.81
N GLY A 18 7.33 -0.39 -12.12
CA GLY A 18 8.36 -0.56 -11.09
C GLY A 18 8.56 0.69 -10.23
N LEU A 19 8.50 1.88 -10.84
CA LEU A 19 8.61 3.15 -10.12
C LEU A 19 7.41 3.38 -9.19
N VAL A 20 6.19 3.10 -9.67
CA VAL A 20 4.96 3.17 -8.87
C VAL A 20 4.99 2.19 -7.71
N GLU A 21 5.41 0.93 -7.93
CA GLU A 21 5.51 -0.07 -6.87
C GLU A 21 6.52 0.34 -5.79
N CYS A 22 7.70 0.81 -6.20
CA CYS A 22 8.72 1.33 -5.28
C CYS A 22 8.20 2.51 -4.45
N LEU A 23 7.55 3.49 -5.10
CA LEU A 23 7.00 4.65 -4.42
C LEU A 23 5.84 4.30 -3.49
N CYS A 24 5.00 3.33 -3.85
CA CYS A 24 3.87 2.92 -3.02
C CYS A 24 4.35 2.21 -1.74
N PHE A 25 5.30 1.27 -1.87
CA PHE A 25 5.88 0.61 -0.70
C PHE A 25 6.64 1.58 0.21
N ALA A 26 7.47 2.45 -0.37
CA ALA A 26 8.20 3.46 0.39
C ALA A 26 7.23 4.46 1.04
N GLY A 27 6.23 4.93 0.31
CA GLY A 27 5.24 5.89 0.78
C GLY A 27 4.40 5.36 1.95
N ILE A 28 3.94 4.10 1.86
CA ILE A 28 3.21 3.46 2.96
C ILE A 28 4.13 3.26 4.17
N ALA A 29 5.37 2.80 3.99
CA ALA A 29 6.29 2.58 5.11
C ALA A 29 6.70 3.90 5.82
N PHE A 30 7.17 4.90 5.06
CA PHE A 30 7.68 6.15 5.62
C PHE A 30 6.55 7.12 6.04
N GLY A 31 5.48 7.20 5.25
CA GLY A 31 4.35 8.08 5.55
C GLY A 31 3.52 7.62 6.73
N TRP A 32 3.37 6.30 6.92
CA TRP A 32 2.55 5.74 8.00
C TRP A 32 3.09 6.08 9.39
N ALA A 33 4.41 6.03 9.58
CA ALA A 33 5.02 6.32 10.89
C ALA A 33 4.67 7.73 11.39
N SER A 34 4.63 8.73 10.50
CA SER A 34 4.24 10.10 10.85
C SER A 34 2.74 10.23 11.10
N MET A 35 1.91 9.63 10.24
CA MET A 35 0.45 9.65 10.38
C MET A 35 -0.05 8.99 11.66
N ALA A 36 0.47 7.80 11.99
CA ALA A 36 0.03 7.05 13.18
C ALA A 36 0.26 7.85 14.49
N VAL A 37 1.33 8.65 14.57
CA VAL A 37 1.58 9.52 15.72
C VAL A 37 0.55 10.65 15.82
N ILE A 38 0.15 11.21 14.69
CA ILE A 38 -0.86 12.30 14.64
C ILE A 38 -2.24 11.74 15.02
N LEU A 39 -2.64 10.58 14.47
CA LEU A 39 -3.91 9.93 14.82
C LEU A 39 -4.00 9.58 16.31
N LYS A 40 -2.87 9.21 16.93
CA LYS A 40 -2.79 9.00 18.38
C LYS A 40 -2.99 10.29 19.17
N ARG A 41 -2.41 11.41 18.71
CA ARG A 41 -2.58 12.72 19.36
C ARG A 41 -3.99 13.27 19.23
N GLU A 42 -4.63 13.08 18.09
CA GLU A 42 -6.01 13.52 17.84
C GLU A 42 -7.07 12.64 18.52
N GLY A 43 -6.66 11.52 19.14
CA GLY A 43 -7.59 10.63 19.85
C GLY A 43 -8.57 9.88 18.95
N TYR A 44 -8.24 9.67 17.66
CA TYR A 44 -9.14 9.09 16.66
C TYR A 44 -9.64 7.67 17.02
N PHE A 45 -8.94 6.95 17.89
CA PHE A 45 -9.35 5.66 18.46
C PHE A 45 -9.30 5.65 19.99
N SER A 46 -9.47 6.82 20.63
CA SER A 46 -9.42 6.93 22.10
C SER A 46 -10.53 6.13 22.78
N ASP A 47 -11.61 5.78 22.07
CA ASP A 47 -12.69 4.91 22.55
C ASP A 47 -12.24 3.47 22.80
N LEU A 48 -11.15 3.01 22.17
CA LEU A 48 -10.55 1.70 22.42
C LEU A 48 -9.56 1.71 23.59
N CYS A 49 -9.28 2.87 24.19
CA CYS A 49 -8.46 2.96 25.38
C CYS A 49 -9.29 2.64 26.63
N ILE A 50 -8.76 1.77 27.47
CA ILE A 50 -9.42 1.35 28.70
C ILE A 50 -8.63 1.98 29.86
N ASN A 51 -9.33 2.62 30.79
CA ASN A 51 -8.73 3.07 32.03
C ASN A 51 -8.47 1.86 32.93
N THR A 52 -7.26 1.31 32.84
CA THR A 52 -6.81 0.24 33.71
C THR A 52 -6.36 0.85 35.03
N THR A 53 -7.01 0.43 36.11
CA THR A 53 -6.53 0.73 37.46
C THR A 53 -5.41 -0.25 37.76
N GLY A 54 -4.16 0.21 37.72
CA GLY A 54 -3.02 -0.61 38.13
C GLY A 54 -3.11 -0.95 39.62
N ALA A 55 -2.52 -2.08 40.04
CA ALA A 55 -2.53 -2.58 41.41
C ALA A 55 -2.04 -1.58 42.49
N ASN A 56 -1.41 -0.48 42.07
CA ASN A 56 -0.90 0.62 42.92
C ASN A 56 -1.78 1.89 42.88
N SER A 57 -3.09 1.76 42.64
CA SER A 57 -4.05 2.88 42.58
C SER A 57 -3.73 3.99 41.58
N SER A 58 -2.76 3.79 40.68
CA SER A 58 -2.47 4.66 39.55
C SER A 58 -3.37 4.27 38.37
N VAL A 59 -4.28 5.16 38.00
CA VAL A 59 -5.10 5.01 36.80
C VAL A 59 -4.21 5.28 35.58
N TYR A 60 -3.99 4.26 34.76
CA TYR A 60 -3.25 4.34 33.51
C TYR A 60 -4.19 3.96 32.37
N THR A 61 -4.25 4.80 31.34
CA THR A 61 -4.97 4.53 30.11
C THR A 61 -4.19 3.55 29.26
N ASP A 62 -4.63 2.29 29.24
CA ASP A 62 -4.12 1.26 28.33
C ASP A 62 -4.79 1.43 26.97
N CYS A 63 -3.98 1.77 25.96
CA CYS A 63 -4.44 2.04 24.60
C CYS A 63 -3.99 0.96 23.61
N SER A 64 -3.70 -0.26 24.08
CA SER A 64 -3.20 -1.35 23.24
C SER A 64 -4.13 -1.65 22.05
N GLY A 65 -5.46 -1.52 22.24
CA GLY A 65 -6.44 -1.70 21.16
C GLY A 65 -6.32 -0.68 20.02
N GLN A 66 -5.91 0.55 20.30
CA GLN A 66 -5.66 1.56 19.27
C GLN A 66 -4.44 1.20 18.42
N ASP A 67 -3.38 0.68 19.04
CA ASP A 67 -2.18 0.20 18.36
C ASP A 67 -2.45 -0.99 17.45
N GLU A 68 -3.32 -1.90 17.88
CA GLU A 68 -3.75 -3.05 17.08
C GLU A 68 -4.50 -2.63 15.81
N GLN A 69 -5.45 -1.70 15.93
CA GLN A 69 -6.19 -1.18 14.77
C GLN A 69 -5.29 -0.43 13.79
N LEU A 70 -4.34 0.36 14.29
CA LEU A 70 -3.35 1.04 13.44
C LEU A 70 -2.46 0.01 12.69
N SER A 71 -2.03 -1.06 13.35
CA SER A 71 -1.27 -2.13 12.69
C SER A 71 -2.10 -2.86 11.63
N LEU A 72 -3.40 -3.06 11.87
CA LEU A 72 -4.31 -3.66 10.89
C LEU A 72 -4.43 -2.79 9.63
N VAL A 73 -4.64 -1.48 9.79
CA VAL A 73 -4.74 -0.55 8.65
C VAL A 73 -3.46 -0.57 7.82
N PHE A 74 -2.29 -0.53 8.45
CA PHE A 74 -1.00 -0.64 7.76
C PHE A 74 -0.87 -1.96 6.98
N THR A 75 -1.26 -3.06 7.61
CA THR A 75 -1.23 -4.39 7.01
C THR A 75 -2.15 -4.47 5.79
N ILE A 76 -3.39 -3.99 5.91
CA ILE A 76 -4.38 -3.98 4.82
C ILE A 76 -3.88 -3.13 3.65
N ALA A 77 -3.36 -1.93 3.93
CA ALA A 77 -2.79 -1.05 2.89
C ALA A 77 -1.61 -1.71 2.17
N SER A 78 -0.73 -2.38 2.91
CA SER A 78 0.42 -3.11 2.35
C SER A 78 -0.02 -4.32 1.52
N MET A 79 -1.03 -5.06 1.97
CA MET A 79 -1.61 -6.19 1.24
C MET A 79 -2.27 -5.72 -0.06
N MET A 80 -3.07 -4.66 0.00
CA MET A 80 -3.71 -4.08 -1.17
C MET A 80 -2.67 -3.65 -2.22
N SER A 81 -1.55 -3.07 -1.76
CA SER A 81 -0.43 -2.69 -2.63
C SER A 81 0.23 -3.88 -3.30
N ARG A 82 0.37 -5.01 -2.59
CA ARG A 82 0.85 -6.28 -3.17
C ARG A 82 -0.14 -6.84 -4.19
N PHE A 83 -1.43 -6.70 -3.91
CA PHE A 83 -2.48 -7.15 -4.83
C PHE A 83 -2.51 -6.34 -6.11
N ILE A 84 -2.12 -5.06 -6.12
CA ILE A 84 -2.06 -4.21 -7.34
C ILE A 84 -1.02 -4.72 -8.34
N THR A 85 0.01 -5.44 -7.89
CA THR A 85 1.01 -6.07 -8.79
C THR A 85 0.39 -7.15 -9.68
N LEU A 86 -0.61 -7.90 -9.21
CA LEU A 86 -1.28 -8.96 -9.98
C LEU A 86 -2.09 -8.46 -11.19
N PRO A 87 -3.04 -7.50 -11.05
CA PRO A 87 -3.74 -6.92 -12.18
C PRO A 87 -2.79 -6.10 -13.06
N ASN A 88 -1.72 -5.50 -12.53
CA ASN A 88 -0.67 -4.94 -13.38
C ASN A 88 -0.06 -6.03 -14.26
N GLY A 89 0.35 -7.18 -13.70
CA GLY A 89 0.86 -8.31 -14.49
C GLY A 89 -0.11 -8.77 -15.60
N PHE A 90 -1.40 -8.91 -15.27
CA PHE A 90 -2.44 -9.29 -16.24
C PHE A 90 -2.65 -8.23 -17.33
N PHE A 91 -2.69 -6.96 -16.93
CA PHE A 91 -2.85 -5.83 -17.85
C PHE A 91 -1.68 -5.76 -18.85
N PHE A 92 -0.46 -5.98 -18.37
CA PHE A 92 0.74 -6.02 -19.22
C PHE A 92 0.77 -7.23 -20.17
N ASP A 93 0.30 -8.40 -19.72
CA ASP A 93 0.21 -9.59 -20.56
C ASP A 93 -0.82 -9.40 -21.69
N HIS A 94 -1.95 -8.76 -21.37
CA HIS A 94 -3.00 -8.48 -22.35
C HIS A 94 -2.61 -7.36 -23.34
N PHE A 95 -2.00 -6.26 -22.88
CA PHE A 95 -1.59 -5.18 -23.78
C PHE A 95 -0.48 -5.60 -24.76
N GLY A 96 0.37 -6.56 -24.41
CA GLY A 96 1.39 -7.11 -25.31
C GLY A 96 0.84 -8.11 -26.35
N THR A 97 -0.05 -9.02 -25.92
CA THR A 97 -0.65 -10.06 -26.80
C THR A 97 -1.76 -9.53 -27.71
N MET A 98 -2.48 -8.49 -27.29
CA MET A 98 -3.53 -7.88 -28.11
C MET A 98 -2.92 -7.17 -29.32
N THR A 99 -1.82 -6.43 -29.17
CA THR A 99 -1.15 -5.77 -30.30
C THR A 99 -0.40 -6.71 -31.23
N THR A 100 0.17 -7.82 -30.76
CA THR A 100 0.72 -8.84 -31.69
C THR A 100 -0.39 -9.52 -32.49
N ARG A 101 -1.58 -9.71 -31.91
CA ARG A 101 -2.75 -10.21 -32.65
C ARG A 101 -3.34 -9.22 -33.65
N ILE A 102 -3.39 -7.93 -33.36
CA ILE A 102 -3.88 -6.91 -34.33
C ILE A 102 -2.90 -6.74 -35.49
N LEU A 103 -1.59 -6.88 -35.26
CA LEU A 103 -0.56 -6.78 -36.31
C LEU A 103 -0.46 -8.02 -37.21
N ALA A 104 -0.94 -9.18 -36.75
CA ALA A 104 -0.93 -10.43 -37.50
C ALA A 104 -2.15 -10.61 -38.42
N MET A 105 -3.10 -9.67 -38.37
CA MET A 105 -4.29 -9.59 -39.23
C MET A 105 -4.18 -8.41 -40.18
#